data_AF-A0A378VLC2-F1
#
_entry.id   AF-A0A378VLC2-F1
#
_cell.length_a   1.000
_cell.length_b   1.000
_cell.length_c   1.000
_cell.angle_alpha   90.00
_cell.angle_beta   90.00
_cell.angle_gamma   90.00
#
_symmetry.space_group_name_H-M   'P 1'
#
loop_
_entity.id
_entity.type
_entity.pdbx_description
1 polymer ?
#
loop_
_entity_poly.entity_id
_entity_poly.type
_entity_poly.pdbx_seq_one_letter_code
_entity_poly.pdbx_strand_id
1 'polypeptide(L)'
;MPDDKTVLQCRLADASAAAAYRESCLDDADRARLLRAPELAGRTDWRVSRFLKQQGGKICSLSHSKGRAAVLVCGGGTVCGVDIETVRPRNFQALAEWVCSPEERVFLARSGWQAEAFYRLWCIKEALLKACGLGFPQDMAKVGYLTDGSAVYGLRADGGTGWHAVSAIWCGDAVVACVWRGAAELDWQYCGTDAVRTVCHIERIGGKEV
;
A
#
# COMPACT_ATOMS: atom_id res chain seq x y z
N MET A 1 -1.06 -32.83 3.48
CA MET A 1 -2.25 -31.98 3.23
C MET A 1 -1.88 -31.01 2.13
N PRO A 2 -2.78 -30.62 1.22
CA PRO A 2 -2.44 -29.52 0.32
C PRO A 2 -2.21 -28.30 1.22
N ASP A 3 -1.03 -27.72 1.07
CA ASP A 3 -0.61 -26.50 1.75
C ASP A 3 -1.59 -25.42 1.29
N ASP A 4 -2.58 -25.09 2.13
CA ASP A 4 -3.59 -24.09 1.79
C ASP A 4 -2.86 -22.74 1.80
N LYS A 5 -2.33 -22.37 0.64
CA LYS A 5 -1.51 -21.17 0.47
C LYS A 5 -2.28 -19.98 1.01
N THR A 6 -1.68 -19.27 1.96
CA THR A 6 -2.31 -18.07 2.53
C THR A 6 -2.56 -17.06 1.41
N VAL A 7 -3.83 -16.71 1.20
CA VAL A 7 -4.21 -15.68 0.22
C VAL A 7 -4.33 -14.33 0.93
N LEU A 8 -3.57 -13.36 0.43
CA LEU A 8 -3.65 -11.97 0.82
C LEU A 8 -4.51 -11.22 -0.19
N GLN A 9 -5.71 -10.79 0.21
CA GLN A 9 -6.61 -10.06 -0.69
C GLN A 9 -6.33 -8.55 -0.57
N CYS A 10 -5.89 -7.92 -1.67
CA CYS A 10 -5.84 -6.47 -1.80
C CYS A 10 -7.13 -5.97 -2.45
N ARG A 11 -7.97 -5.33 -1.63
CA ARG A 11 -9.22 -4.72 -2.08
C ARG A 11 -9.00 -3.26 -2.42
N LEU A 12 -9.45 -2.84 -3.61
CA LEU A 12 -9.36 -1.48 -4.12
C LEU A 12 -10.76 -0.91 -4.35
N ALA A 13 -10.94 0.37 -4.04
CA ALA A 13 -12.16 1.11 -4.38
C ALA A 13 -11.83 2.57 -4.67
N ASP A 14 -12.58 3.16 -5.60
CA ASP A 14 -12.50 4.58 -5.93
C ASP A 14 -13.72 5.35 -5.37
N ALA A 15 -13.85 6.62 -5.78
CA ALA A 15 -14.85 7.54 -5.28
C ALA A 15 -16.29 7.05 -5.50
N SER A 16 -16.53 6.20 -6.51
CA SER A 16 -17.86 5.65 -6.79
C SER A 16 -18.42 4.84 -5.61
N ALA A 17 -17.54 4.17 -4.86
CA ALA A 17 -17.91 3.37 -3.70
C ALA A 17 -18.42 4.21 -2.51
N ALA A 18 -18.14 5.52 -2.47
CA ALA A 18 -18.54 6.38 -1.36
C ALA A 18 -20.06 6.42 -1.16
N ALA A 19 -20.86 6.23 -2.22
CA ALA A 19 -22.32 6.19 -2.15
C ALA A 19 -22.86 4.94 -1.43
N ALA A 20 -22.11 3.84 -1.46
CA ALA A 20 -22.47 2.57 -0.83
C ALA A 20 -22.03 2.47 0.64
N TYR A 21 -21.16 3.37 1.11
CA TYR A 21 -20.80 3.48 2.53
C TYR A 21 -22.04 3.70 3.41
N ARG A 22 -22.06 3.04 4.58
CA ARG A 22 -23.10 3.20 5.61
C ARG A 22 -22.46 3.47 6.98
N GLU A 23 -22.81 4.58 7.62
CA GLU A 23 -22.31 4.91 8.97
C GLU A 23 -22.77 3.89 10.02
N SER A 24 -23.97 3.33 9.87
CA SER A 24 -24.51 2.27 10.74
C SER A 24 -23.62 1.03 10.78
N CYS A 25 -22.84 0.77 9.73
CA CYS A 25 -21.96 -0.39 9.57
C CYS A 25 -20.51 -0.11 10.00
N LEU A 26 -20.23 1.01 10.68
CA LEU A 26 -18.91 1.25 11.26
C LEU A 26 -18.63 0.29 12.43
N ASP A 27 -17.38 -0.18 12.50
CA ASP A 27 -16.86 -0.79 13.71
C ASP A 27 -16.69 0.24 14.85
N ASP A 28 -16.50 -0.25 16.06
CA ASP A 28 -16.45 0.59 17.26
C ASP A 28 -15.30 1.61 17.21
N ALA A 29 -14.15 1.24 16.63
CA ALA A 29 -13.00 2.12 16.52
C ALA A 29 -13.27 3.29 15.58
N ASP A 30 -13.88 3.04 14.41
CA ASP A 30 -14.24 4.10 13.48
C ASP A 30 -15.45 4.92 13.96
N ARG A 31 -16.41 4.30 14.66
CA ARG A 31 -17.50 5.02 15.33
C ARG A 31 -16.96 6.02 16.36
N ALA A 32 -16.03 5.58 17.20
CA ALA A 32 -15.38 6.45 18.18
C ALA A 32 -14.54 7.56 17.52
N ARG A 33 -13.89 7.29 16.39
CA ARG A 33 -13.19 8.31 15.60
C ARG A 33 -14.16 9.35 15.03
N LEU A 34 -15.29 8.91 14.49
CA LEU A 34 -16.30 9.79 13.92
C LEU A 34 -16.95 10.68 14.97
N LEU A 35 -17.20 10.17 16.18
CA LEU A 35 -17.69 10.97 17.30
C LEU A 35 -16.75 12.12 17.68
N ARG A 36 -15.43 11.90 17.59
CA ARG A 36 -14.42 12.93 17.88
C ARG A 36 -14.21 13.91 16.72
N ALA A 37 -14.47 13.48 15.50
CA ALA A 37 -14.24 14.24 14.27
C ALA A 37 -15.38 14.02 13.26
N PRO A 38 -16.57 14.62 13.50
CA PRO A 38 -17.76 14.39 12.67
C PRO A 38 -17.57 14.79 11.20
N GLU A 39 -16.66 15.71 10.90
CA GLU A 39 -16.36 16.16 9.54
C GLU A 39 -15.79 15.04 8.65
N LEU A 40 -15.28 13.96 9.25
CA LEU A 40 -14.83 12.78 8.51
C LEU A 40 -15.97 12.15 7.69
N ALA A 41 -17.23 12.21 8.17
CA ALA A 41 -18.38 11.62 7.46
C ALA A 41 -18.54 12.16 6.04
N GLY A 42 -18.19 13.44 5.84
CA GLY A 42 -18.29 14.13 4.56
C GLY A 42 -17.11 13.90 3.63
N ARG A 43 -15.99 13.33 4.10
CA ARG A 43 -14.78 13.15 3.28
C ARG A 43 -14.89 11.90 2.42
N THR A 44 -14.67 12.03 1.11
CA THR A 44 -14.69 10.89 0.17
C THR A 44 -13.71 9.79 0.60
N ASP A 45 -12.48 10.14 0.97
CA ASP A 45 -11.46 9.20 1.44
C ASP A 45 -11.93 8.34 2.64
N TRP A 46 -12.64 8.98 3.58
CA TRP A 46 -13.23 8.27 4.72
C TRP A 46 -14.30 7.28 4.24
N ARG A 47 -15.24 7.73 3.43
CA ARG A 47 -16.36 6.90 2.94
C ARG A 47 -15.86 5.71 2.12
N VAL A 48 -14.94 5.92 1.20
CA VAL A 48 -14.40 4.86 0.32
C VAL A 48 -13.60 3.84 1.12
N SER A 49 -12.72 4.30 2.02
CA SER A 49 -11.92 3.37 2.84
C SER A 49 -12.78 2.56 3.81
N ARG A 50 -13.87 3.13 4.34
CA ARG A 50 -14.77 2.40 5.26
C ARG A 50 -15.74 1.50 4.52
N PHE A 51 -16.15 1.86 3.31
CA PHE A 51 -16.85 0.93 2.44
C PHE A 51 -16.04 -0.36 2.22
N LEU A 52 -14.73 -0.27 1.99
CA LEU A 52 -13.87 -1.46 1.85
C LEU A 52 -13.85 -2.31 3.12
N LYS A 53 -13.77 -1.69 4.30
CA LYS A 53 -13.86 -2.42 5.59
C LYS A 53 -15.21 -3.14 5.75
N GLN A 54 -16.28 -2.55 5.24
CA GLN A 54 -17.65 -3.11 5.32
C GLN A 54 -17.85 -4.34 4.42
N GLN A 55 -16.91 -4.64 3.52
CA GLN A 55 -16.94 -5.88 2.72
C GLN A 55 -16.53 -7.13 3.53
N GLY A 56 -16.23 -6.98 4.83
CA GLY A 56 -15.94 -8.07 5.74
C GLY A 56 -14.51 -8.61 5.63
N GLY A 57 -14.19 -9.62 6.45
CA GLY A 57 -12.85 -10.16 6.59
C GLY A 57 -11.97 -9.37 7.57
N LYS A 58 -10.84 -9.96 7.97
CA LYS A 58 -9.92 -9.36 8.93
C LYS A 58 -9.01 -8.36 8.22
N ILE A 59 -9.19 -7.08 8.53
CA ILE A 59 -8.39 -5.99 7.98
C ILE A 59 -7.00 -5.97 8.61
N CYS A 60 -5.96 -6.10 7.79
CA CYS A 60 -4.57 -6.09 8.23
C CYS A 60 -3.90 -4.73 7.98
N SER A 61 -4.26 -4.04 6.91
CA SER A 61 -3.71 -2.73 6.56
C SER A 61 -4.69 -1.95 5.68
N LEU A 62 -4.63 -0.62 5.74
CA LEU A 62 -5.52 0.29 5.02
C LEU A 62 -4.73 1.54 4.60
N SER A 63 -4.94 1.98 3.36
CA SER A 63 -4.45 3.27 2.86
C SER A 63 -5.49 3.93 1.96
N HIS A 64 -5.42 5.25 1.84
CA HIS A 64 -6.29 6.02 0.95
C HIS A 64 -5.62 7.30 0.46
N SER A 65 -5.89 7.68 -0.79
CA SER A 65 -5.37 8.89 -1.41
C SER A 65 -6.34 9.37 -2.49
N LYS A 66 -6.73 10.65 -2.45
CA LYS A 66 -7.53 11.35 -3.49
C LYS A 66 -8.79 10.60 -3.94
N GLY A 67 -9.62 10.19 -2.99
CA GLY A 67 -10.89 9.50 -3.25
C GLY A 67 -10.75 8.02 -3.56
N ARG A 68 -9.54 7.46 -3.45
CA ARG A 68 -9.25 6.03 -3.64
C ARG A 68 -8.77 5.40 -2.35
N ALA A 69 -9.04 4.12 -2.16
CA ALA A 69 -8.57 3.36 -1.02
C ALA A 69 -8.11 1.96 -1.41
N ALA A 70 -7.18 1.44 -0.61
CA ALA A 70 -6.68 0.08 -0.67
C ALA A 70 -6.72 -0.53 0.73
N VAL A 71 -7.14 -1.80 0.82
CA VAL A 71 -7.23 -2.55 2.08
C VAL A 71 -6.67 -3.95 1.88
N LEU A 72 -5.81 -4.40 2.79
CA LEU A 72 -5.39 -5.79 2.85
C LEU A 72 -6.27 -6.58 3.81
N VAL A 73 -6.74 -7.73 3.34
CA VAL A 73 -7.54 -8.69 4.11
C VAL A 73 -6.81 -10.03 4.12
N CYS A 74 -6.57 -10.58 5.31
CA CYS A 74 -5.94 -11.88 5.48
C CYS A 74 -6.44 -12.60 6.74
N GLY A 75 -6.73 -13.90 6.63
CA GLY A 75 -7.10 -14.74 7.77
C GLY A 75 -5.93 -15.17 8.67
N GLY A 76 -4.72 -15.26 8.10
CA GLY A 76 -3.59 -16.04 8.65
C GLY A 76 -2.57 -15.33 9.54
N GLY A 77 -2.84 -14.13 10.08
CA GLY A 77 -1.86 -13.43 10.93
C GLY A 77 -0.56 -12.99 10.22
N THR A 78 -0.54 -13.06 8.88
CA THR A 78 0.55 -12.59 8.04
C THR A 78 0.87 -11.13 8.32
N VAL A 79 2.16 -10.84 8.56
CA VAL A 79 2.66 -9.48 8.67
C VAL A 79 2.64 -8.86 7.28
N CYS A 80 1.81 -7.83 7.08
CA CYS A 80 1.59 -7.23 5.78
C CYS A 80 1.15 -5.76 5.87
N GLY A 81 1.33 -5.02 4.78
CA GLY A 81 1.00 -3.61 4.70
C GLY A 81 0.64 -3.19 3.27
N VAL A 82 -0.24 -2.20 3.15
CA VAL A 82 -0.58 -1.59 1.86
C VAL A 82 -0.45 -0.08 1.91
N ASP A 83 -0.02 0.47 0.80
CA ASP A 83 -0.09 1.89 0.55
C ASP A 83 -0.60 2.22 -0.86
N ILE A 84 -1.22 3.39 -1.00
CA ILE A 84 -1.71 3.92 -2.26
C ILE A 84 -1.44 5.42 -2.31
N GLU A 85 -0.81 5.88 -3.39
CA GLU A 85 -0.60 7.29 -3.63
C GLU A 85 -0.92 7.72 -5.06
N THR A 86 -1.52 8.90 -5.20
CA THR A 86 -1.75 9.52 -6.50
C THR A 86 -0.47 10.18 -6.98
N VAL A 87 -0.02 9.79 -8.18
CA VAL A 87 1.17 10.32 -8.84
C VAL A 87 0.93 11.78 -9.18
N ARG A 88 1.81 12.65 -8.68
CA ARG A 88 1.83 14.07 -9.02
C ARG A 88 3.26 14.62 -9.02
N PRO A 89 3.55 15.66 -9.81
CA PRO A 89 4.86 16.31 -9.79
C PRO A 89 5.24 16.82 -8.40
N ARG A 90 6.49 16.58 -7.99
CA ARG A 90 7.10 17.07 -6.74
C ARG A 90 8.60 17.30 -6.95
N ASN A 91 9.25 17.93 -5.98
CA ASN A 91 10.70 17.90 -5.87
C ASN A 91 11.14 16.55 -5.29
N PHE A 92 11.22 15.53 -6.14
CA PHE A 92 11.55 14.16 -5.73
C PHE A 92 12.95 14.04 -5.15
N GLN A 93 13.91 14.83 -5.64
CA GLN A 93 15.26 14.84 -5.10
C GLN A 93 15.29 15.33 -3.65
N ALA A 94 14.62 16.45 -3.34
CA ALA A 94 14.53 16.96 -1.98
C ALA A 94 13.79 16.01 -1.03
N LEU A 95 12.73 15.33 -1.51
CA LEU A 95 12.04 14.32 -0.70
C LEU A 95 12.95 13.11 -0.44
N ALA A 96 13.69 12.66 -1.45
CA ALA A 96 14.57 11.50 -1.35
C ALA A 96 15.74 11.71 -0.38
N GLU A 97 16.22 12.93 -0.20
CA GLU A 97 17.22 13.27 0.83
C GLU A 97 16.77 12.89 2.24
N TRP A 98 15.46 12.91 2.48
CA TRP A 98 14.90 12.63 3.80
C TRP A 98 14.38 11.20 3.96
N VAL A 99 13.84 10.60 2.90
CA VAL A 99 13.16 9.29 2.99
C VAL A 99 13.94 8.12 2.40
N CYS A 100 15.01 8.36 1.63
CA CYS A 100 15.74 7.31 0.92
C CYS A 100 17.12 7.04 1.54
N SER A 101 17.58 5.80 1.44
CA SER A 101 18.99 5.46 1.65
C SER A 101 19.85 6.00 0.50
N PRO A 102 21.18 6.07 0.67
CA PRO A 102 22.08 6.47 -0.41
C PRO A 102 21.90 5.67 -1.71
N GLU A 103 21.74 4.34 -1.62
CA GLU A 103 21.61 3.44 -2.76
C GLU A 103 20.28 3.63 -3.48
N GLU A 104 19.20 3.86 -2.73
CA GLU A 104 17.88 4.19 -3.29
C GLU A 104 17.90 5.54 -4.02
N ARG A 105 18.65 6.53 -3.52
CA ARG A 105 18.84 7.80 -4.24
C ARG A 105 19.59 7.60 -5.55
N VAL A 106 20.60 6.72 -5.59
CA VAL A 106 21.29 6.37 -6.84
C VAL A 106 20.34 5.67 -7.82
N PHE A 107 19.52 4.74 -7.33
CA PHE A 107 18.48 4.09 -8.13
C PHE A 107 17.50 5.10 -8.75
N LEU A 108 16.97 6.01 -7.94
CA LEU A 108 16.06 7.06 -8.41
C LEU A 108 16.74 8.06 -9.35
N ALA A 109 18.00 8.41 -9.13
CA ALA A 109 18.75 9.27 -10.04
C ALA A 109 18.94 8.61 -11.41
N ARG A 110 19.22 7.29 -11.45
CA ARG A 110 19.36 6.51 -12.70
C ARG A 110 18.05 6.33 -13.45
N SER A 111 16.91 6.31 -12.76
CA SER A 111 15.60 6.36 -13.43
C SER A 111 15.27 7.77 -13.95
N GLY A 112 16.14 8.77 -13.74
CA GLY A 112 15.89 10.15 -14.14
C GLY A 112 14.85 10.84 -13.25
N TRP A 113 14.74 10.42 -11.99
CA TRP A 113 13.75 10.93 -11.03
C TRP A 113 12.30 10.81 -11.55
N GLN A 114 12.01 9.73 -12.27
CA GLN A 114 10.65 9.45 -12.74
C GLN A 114 9.68 9.36 -11.56
N ALA A 115 8.55 10.07 -11.69
CA ALA A 115 7.54 10.15 -10.65
C ALA A 115 7.04 8.75 -10.24
N GLU A 116 6.79 7.89 -11.23
CA GLU A 116 6.38 6.50 -10.99
C GLU A 116 7.40 5.73 -10.15
N ALA A 117 8.70 5.78 -10.49
CA ALA A 117 9.75 5.09 -9.74
C ALA A 117 9.83 5.60 -8.29
N PHE A 118 9.69 6.91 -8.08
CA PHE A 118 9.66 7.50 -6.75
C PHE A 118 8.44 7.03 -5.95
N TYR A 119 7.24 7.10 -6.53
CA TYR A 119 6.00 6.72 -5.85
C TYR A 119 5.92 5.20 -5.57
N ARG A 120 6.51 4.34 -6.40
CA ARG A 120 6.68 2.91 -6.10
C ARG A 120 7.50 2.68 -4.85
N LEU A 121 8.68 3.32 -4.77
CA LEU A 121 9.51 3.25 -3.57
C LEU A 121 8.81 3.83 -2.35
N TRP A 122 8.15 4.97 -2.50
CA TRP A 122 7.38 5.61 -1.43
C TRP A 122 6.30 4.68 -0.87
N CYS A 123 5.44 4.15 -1.74
CA CYS A 123 4.34 3.27 -1.32
C CYS A 123 4.88 1.99 -0.68
N ILE A 124 5.97 1.42 -1.20
CA ILE A 124 6.61 0.24 -0.59
C ILE A 124 7.15 0.58 0.80
N LYS A 125 7.81 1.72 0.98
CA LYS A 125 8.29 2.16 2.30
C LYS A 125 7.14 2.34 3.29
N GLU A 126 6.08 3.06 2.93
CA GLU A 126 4.92 3.25 3.80
C GLU A 126 4.20 1.94 4.12
N ALA A 127 4.07 1.04 3.14
CA ALA A 127 3.52 -0.28 3.35
C ALA A 127 4.38 -1.10 4.34
N LEU A 128 5.71 -1.04 4.24
CA LEU A 128 6.62 -1.69 5.20
C LEU A 128 6.49 -1.07 6.60
N LEU A 129 6.39 0.26 6.70
CA LEU A 129 6.17 0.92 8.00
C LEU A 129 4.88 0.43 8.67
N LYS A 130 3.78 0.35 7.91
CA LYS A 130 2.49 -0.16 8.40
C LYS A 130 2.59 -1.63 8.82
N ALA A 131 3.30 -2.45 8.04
CA ALA A 131 3.47 -3.88 8.33
C ALA A 131 4.29 -4.11 9.61
N CYS A 132 5.35 -3.32 9.82
CA CYS A 132 6.26 -3.46 10.96
C CYS A 132 5.84 -2.66 12.20
N GLY A 133 4.82 -1.81 12.12
CA GLY A 133 4.44 -0.90 13.22
C GLY A 133 5.47 0.19 13.49
N LEU A 134 6.19 0.63 12.45
CA LEU A 134 7.22 1.68 12.53
C LEU A 134 6.62 3.08 12.31
N GLY A 135 7.36 4.10 12.71
CA GLY A 135 6.89 5.47 12.73
C GLY A 135 7.21 6.27 11.45
N PHE A 136 6.19 6.88 10.88
CA PHE A 136 6.36 7.90 9.84
C PHE A 136 6.57 9.27 10.48
N PRO A 137 7.54 10.09 9.98
CA PRO A 137 8.45 9.82 8.86
C PRO A 137 9.82 9.24 9.27
N GLN A 138 10.14 9.21 10.56
CA GLN A 138 11.48 8.96 11.10
C GLN A 138 12.11 7.63 10.69
N ASP A 139 11.30 6.63 10.32
CA ASP A 139 11.77 5.30 9.93
C ASP A 139 11.80 5.08 8.41
N MET A 140 11.37 6.05 7.60
CA MET A 140 11.31 5.92 6.13
C MET A 140 12.66 5.56 5.50
N ALA A 141 13.76 6.16 5.97
CA ALA A 141 15.10 5.87 5.47
C ALA A 141 15.61 4.46 5.87
N LYS A 142 15.01 3.84 6.89
CA LYS A 142 15.44 2.54 7.43
C LYS A 142 14.82 1.37 6.68
N VAL A 143 13.66 1.57 6.06
CA VAL A 143 12.94 0.54 5.28
C VAL A 143 13.01 0.84 3.79
N GLY A 144 12.73 -0.14 2.92
CA GLY A 144 12.63 0.07 1.47
C GLY A 144 13.39 -0.97 0.66
N TYR A 145 14.03 -0.55 -0.43
CA TYR A 145 14.73 -1.44 -1.34
C TYR A 145 16.09 -1.88 -0.80
N LEU A 146 16.42 -3.14 -1.04
CA LEU A 146 17.80 -3.58 -1.17
C LEU A 146 18.18 -3.46 -2.65
N THR A 147 19.13 -2.57 -2.95
CA THR A 147 19.55 -2.23 -4.31
C THR A 147 21.03 -1.88 -4.35
N ASP A 148 21.69 -2.17 -5.47
CA ASP A 148 23.03 -1.70 -5.81
C ASP A 148 23.02 -0.36 -6.57
N GLY A 149 21.86 0.30 -6.57
CA GLY A 149 21.55 1.49 -7.33
C GLY A 149 21.19 1.21 -8.79
N SER A 150 21.38 0.01 -9.33
CA SER A 150 21.00 -0.34 -10.72
C SER A 150 19.74 -1.20 -10.76
N ALA A 151 19.65 -2.15 -9.84
CA ALA A 151 18.53 -3.08 -9.75
C ALA A 151 18.10 -3.26 -8.31
N VAL A 152 16.82 -3.54 -8.10
CA VAL A 152 16.27 -3.94 -6.81
C VAL A 152 16.33 -5.46 -6.72
N TYR A 153 16.96 -5.99 -5.68
CA TYR A 153 17.10 -7.43 -5.46
C TYR A 153 16.42 -7.93 -4.18
N GLY A 154 15.82 -7.04 -3.41
CA GLY A 154 15.07 -7.41 -2.21
C GLY A 154 14.51 -6.20 -1.48
N LEU A 155 14.03 -6.46 -0.25
CA LEU A 155 13.47 -5.45 0.63
C LEU A 155 14.18 -5.48 1.98
N ARG A 156 14.33 -4.31 2.58
CA ARG A 156 14.83 -4.10 3.93
C ARG A 156 13.69 -3.61 4.80
N ALA A 157 13.37 -4.34 5.86
CA ALA A 157 12.52 -3.83 6.93
C ALA A 157 12.76 -4.58 8.26
N ASP A 158 12.95 -3.81 9.33
CA ASP A 158 12.99 -4.26 10.73
C ASP A 158 13.93 -5.46 11.01
N GLY A 159 15.07 -5.53 10.31
CA GLY A 159 16.05 -6.62 10.44
C GLY A 159 15.55 -8.01 9.99
N GLY A 160 14.30 -8.11 9.52
CA GLY A 160 13.68 -9.34 9.07
C GLY A 160 13.98 -9.66 7.60
N THR A 161 14.01 -10.95 7.27
CA THR A 161 14.12 -11.48 5.90
C THR A 161 12.77 -12.03 5.43
N GLY A 162 12.70 -12.47 4.16
CA GLY A 162 11.48 -13.08 3.60
C GLY A 162 10.38 -12.07 3.28
N TRP A 163 10.75 -10.83 3.00
CA TRP A 163 9.82 -9.80 2.55
C TRP A 163 9.56 -9.90 1.05
N HIS A 164 8.30 -9.75 0.69
CA HIS A 164 7.80 -9.68 -0.67
C HIS A 164 7.06 -8.36 -0.87
N ALA A 165 7.10 -7.83 -2.09
CA ALA A 165 6.26 -6.72 -2.50
C ALA A 165 5.68 -6.94 -3.89
N VAL A 166 4.48 -6.42 -4.09
CA VAL A 166 3.94 -6.10 -5.42
C VAL A 166 3.59 -4.62 -5.46
N SER A 167 4.03 -3.92 -6.51
CA SER A 167 3.51 -2.59 -6.82
C SER A 167 2.92 -2.53 -8.21
N ALA A 168 1.92 -1.68 -8.42
CA ALA A 168 1.25 -1.53 -9.70
C ALA A 168 0.72 -0.11 -9.91
N ILE A 169 0.53 0.25 -11.17
CA ILE A 169 -0.20 1.45 -11.56
C ILE A 169 -1.68 1.12 -11.69
N TRP A 170 -2.51 1.83 -10.95
CA TRP A 170 -3.96 1.71 -11.00
C TRP A 170 -4.56 2.96 -11.65
N CYS A 171 -5.37 2.76 -12.68
CA CYS A 171 -6.03 3.81 -13.47
C CYS A 171 -5.08 4.85 -14.11
N GLY A 172 -3.79 4.52 -14.24
CA GLY A 172 -2.79 5.36 -14.92
C GLY A 172 -2.16 6.46 -14.08
N ASP A 173 -2.68 6.73 -12.88
CA ASP A 173 -2.27 7.89 -12.06
C ASP A 173 -2.16 7.57 -10.55
N ALA A 174 -2.40 6.34 -10.11
CA ALA A 174 -2.13 5.91 -8.75
C ALA A 174 -1.13 4.77 -8.71
N VAL A 175 -0.19 4.82 -7.77
CA VAL A 175 0.63 3.67 -7.39
C VAL A 175 -0.03 2.99 -6.21
N VAL A 176 -0.19 1.67 -6.27
CA VAL A 176 -0.54 0.84 -5.12
C VAL A 176 0.62 -0.10 -4.84
N ALA A 177 1.03 -0.25 -3.59
CA ALA A 177 2.02 -1.23 -3.18
C ALA A 177 1.49 -2.09 -2.01
N CYS A 178 1.61 -3.40 -2.15
CA CYS A 178 1.37 -4.37 -1.09
C CYS A 178 2.68 -5.03 -0.71
N VAL A 179 2.93 -5.18 0.60
CA VAL A 179 4.09 -5.89 1.13
C VAL A 179 3.65 -6.93 2.14
N TRP A 180 4.35 -8.06 2.20
CA TRP A 180 4.09 -9.10 3.20
C TRP A 180 5.35 -9.91 3.49
N ARG A 181 5.35 -10.60 4.63
CA ARG A 181 6.44 -11.49 5.04
C ARG A 181 5.99 -12.95 5.02
N GLY A 182 6.83 -13.82 4.45
CA GLY A 182 6.57 -15.26 4.34
C GLY A 182 5.74 -15.64 3.11
N ALA A 183 5.33 -16.92 3.06
CA ALA A 183 4.59 -17.48 1.93
C ALA A 183 3.14 -17.00 1.91
N ALA A 184 2.79 -16.21 0.90
CA ALA A 184 1.41 -15.83 0.59
C ALA A 184 1.30 -15.46 -0.90
N GLU A 185 0.09 -15.59 -1.44
CA GLU A 185 -0.24 -15.11 -2.78
C GLU A 185 -1.15 -13.89 -2.70
N LEU A 186 -0.83 -12.86 -3.49
CA LEU A 186 -1.62 -11.64 -3.56
C LEU A 186 -2.73 -11.77 -4.59
N ASP A 187 -3.97 -11.58 -4.16
CA ASP A 187 -5.16 -11.50 -5.00
C ASP A 187 -5.70 -10.05 -5.05
N TRP A 188 -5.95 -9.54 -6.26
CA TRP A 188 -6.46 -8.18 -6.46
C TRP A 188 -7.97 -8.20 -6.63
N GLN A 189 -8.69 -7.42 -5.81
CA GLN A 189 -10.13 -7.33 -5.84
C GLN A 189 -10.57 -5.87 -5.95
N TYR A 190 -11.32 -5.54 -6.99
CA TYR A 190 -11.92 -4.20 -7.11
C TYR A 190 -13.38 -4.24 -6.64
N CYS A 191 -13.74 -3.32 -5.73
CA CYS A 191 -15.04 -3.26 -5.08
C CYS A 191 -15.86 -2.02 -5.45
N GLY A 192 -15.37 -1.16 -6.35
CA GLY A 192 -16.12 0.02 -6.82
C GLY A 192 -17.17 -0.31 -7.89
N THR A 193 -17.99 0.68 -8.24
CA THR A 193 -19.05 0.52 -9.26
C THR A 193 -18.62 0.99 -10.65
N ASP A 194 -17.51 1.71 -10.76
CA ASP A 194 -17.00 2.19 -12.03
C ASP A 194 -16.28 1.08 -12.82
N ALA A 195 -16.26 1.22 -14.15
CA ALA A 195 -15.70 0.22 -15.06
C ALA A 195 -14.15 0.24 -15.12
N VAL A 196 -13.48 1.23 -14.52
CA VAL A 196 -12.02 1.40 -14.65
C VAL A 196 -11.31 0.54 -13.60
N ARG A 197 -10.85 -0.63 -14.04
CA ARG A 197 -10.26 -1.67 -13.19
C ARG A 197 -8.80 -1.97 -13.51
N THR A 198 -8.19 -1.19 -14.40
CA THR A 198 -6.90 -1.55 -14.97
C THR A 198 -5.79 -1.34 -13.94
N VAL A 199 -5.29 -2.44 -13.43
CA VAL A 199 -4.01 -2.55 -12.71
C VAL A 199 -2.98 -2.99 -13.74
N CYS A 200 -2.00 -2.14 -14.04
CA CYS A 200 -0.95 -2.38 -15.03
C CYS A 200 0.44 -2.11 -14.44
N HIS A 201 1.49 -2.44 -15.21
CA HIS A 201 2.89 -2.29 -14.78
C HIS A 201 3.15 -2.96 -13.41
N ILE A 202 2.77 -4.24 -13.29
CA ILE A 202 2.93 -4.98 -12.03
C ILE A 202 4.41 -5.34 -11.85
N GLU A 203 5.02 -4.86 -10.77
CA GLU A 203 6.38 -5.19 -10.37
C GLU A 203 6.35 -6.05 -9.11
N ARG A 204 7.13 -7.14 -9.09
CA ARG A 204 7.26 -8.04 -7.95
C ARG A 204 8.70 -8.05 -7.45
N ILE A 205 8.87 -7.93 -6.13
CA ILE A 205 10.16 -7.99 -5.45
C ILE A 205 10.09 -9.11 -4.40
N GLY A 206 11.09 -9.99 -4.36
CA GLY A 206 11.09 -11.18 -3.50
C GLY A 206 10.28 -12.32 -4.13
N GLY A 207 10.93 -13.47 -4.36
CA GLY A 207 10.30 -14.60 -5.07
C GLY A 207 11.24 -15.63 -5.71
N LYS A 208 12.54 -15.61 -5.40
CA LYS A 208 13.36 -16.82 -5.53
C LYS A 208 13.50 -17.40 -4.15
N GLU A 209 12.72 -18.44 -3.87
CA GLU A 209 13.20 -19.46 -2.93
C GLU A 209 14.57 -19.92 -3.46
N VAL A 210 15.56 -19.98 -2.57
CA VAL A 210 16.83 -20.67 -2.84
C VAL A 210 16.55 -22.16 -2.84
#